data_AF-A0A8F5J994-F1
#
_entry.id   AF-A0A8F5J994-F1
#
_cell.length_a   1.000
_cell.length_b   1.000
_cell.length_c   1.000
_cell.angle_alpha   90.00
_cell.angle_beta   90.00
_cell.angle_gamma   90.00
#
_symmetry.space_group_name_H-M   'P 1'
#
loop_
_entity.id
_entity.type
_entity.pdbx_description
1 polymer ?
#
loop_
_entity_poly.entity_id
_entity_poly.type
_entity_poly.pdbx_seq_one_letter_code
_entity_poly.pdbx_strand_id
1 'polypeptide(L)'
;MSLSQFNDIKGLSNTEISEAIIKTEKELFNLKFKKATRQPFKSSEIKFAKCRIAQLKTVLTLRLKALEQSNTDAVTNLIQKQNYLTGKF
;
A
#
# COMPACT_ATOMS: atom_id res chain seq x y z
N MET A 1 -11.00 20.75 -3.37
CA MET A 1 -10.46 19.66 -4.21
C MET A 1 -8.95 19.63 -4.02
N SER A 2 -8.40 18.50 -3.56
CA SER A 2 -7.14 17.94 -4.04
C SER A 2 -7.07 16.49 -3.54
N LEU A 3 -6.95 15.52 -4.47
CA LEU A 3 -6.46 14.20 -4.08
C LEU A 3 -4.98 14.40 -3.74
N SER A 4 -4.51 13.88 -2.61
CA SER A 4 -3.05 13.85 -2.35
C SER A 4 -2.38 13.24 -3.57
N GLN A 5 -1.39 13.94 -4.15
CA GLN A 5 -0.78 13.51 -5.38
C GLN A 5 -0.14 12.15 -5.10
N PHE A 6 -0.55 11.12 -5.84
CA PHE A 6 -0.09 9.76 -5.62
C PHE A 6 1.44 9.64 -5.66
N ASN A 7 2.09 10.55 -6.41
CA ASN A 7 3.54 10.67 -6.48
C ASN A 7 4.19 10.98 -5.12
N ASP A 8 3.56 11.79 -4.28
CA ASP A 8 4.08 12.13 -2.94
C ASP A 8 4.18 10.88 -2.06
N ILE A 9 3.29 9.92 -2.26
CA ILE A 9 3.25 8.66 -1.48
C ILE A 9 4.36 7.72 -1.93
N LYS A 10 4.69 7.72 -3.23
CA LYS A 10 5.66 6.79 -3.81
C LYS A 10 7.08 7.06 -3.30
N GLY A 11 7.40 8.30 -2.95
CA GLY A 11 8.70 8.71 -2.40
C GLY A 11 8.93 8.30 -0.94
N LEU A 12 7.88 7.93 -0.20
CA LEU A 12 7.99 7.57 1.22
C LEU A 12 8.61 6.18 1.43
N SER A 13 9.32 6.04 2.55
CA SER A 13 9.84 4.75 3.01
C SER A 13 8.72 3.81 3.49
N ASN A 14 8.99 2.51 3.59
CA ASN A 14 7.99 1.53 4.04
C ASN A 14 7.53 1.77 5.49
N THR A 15 8.42 2.27 6.35
CA THR A 15 8.11 2.61 7.75
C THR A 15 7.19 3.83 7.82
N GLU A 16 7.52 4.90 7.08
CA GLU A 16 6.68 6.10 7.00
C GLU A 16 5.30 5.81 6.43
N ILE A 17 5.19 4.92 5.43
CA ILE A 17 3.89 4.50 4.89
C ILE A 17 3.07 3.78 5.98
N SER A 18 3.69 2.89 6.75
CA SER A 18 3.02 2.18 7.84
C SER A 18 2.53 3.14 8.93
N GLU A 19 3.35 4.10 9.33
CA GLU A 19 2.98 5.14 10.29
C GLU A 19 1.85 6.03 9.77
N ALA A 20 1.91 6.42 8.49
CA ALA A 20 0.88 7.20 7.84
C ALA A 20 -0.47 6.45 7.76
N ILE A 21 -0.45 5.12 7.55
CA ILE A 21 -1.65 4.29 7.61
C ILE A 21 -2.27 4.37 9.01
N ILE A 22 -1.47 4.10 10.06
CA ILE A 22 -1.95 4.11 11.45
C ILE A 22 -2.53 5.48 11.82
N LYS A 23 -1.84 6.56 11.45
CA LYS A 23 -2.31 7.93 11.68
C LYS A 23 -3.65 8.20 10.99
N THR A 24 -3.76 7.84 9.71
CA THR A 24 -4.98 8.07 8.92
C THR A 24 -6.15 7.19 9.42
N GLU A 25 -5.88 5.98 9.89
CA GLU A 25 -6.89 5.10 10.48
C GLU A 25 -7.43 5.66 11.82
N LYS A 26 -6.55 6.24 12.66
CA LYS A 26 -6.96 6.96 13.87
C LYS A 26 -7.80 8.19 13.56
N GLU A 27 -7.42 8.97 12.55
CA GLU A 27 -8.21 10.11 12.08
C GLU A 27 -9.60 9.66 11.58
N LEU A 28 -9.66 8.59 10.78
CA LEU A 28 -10.91 8.02 10.30
C LEU A 28 -11.79 7.53 11.46
N PHE A 29 -11.21 6.92 12.50
CA PHE A 29 -11.93 6.54 13.71
C PHE A 29 -12.54 7.76 14.40
N ASN A 30 -11.76 8.82 14.60
CA ASN A 30 -12.23 10.06 15.21
C ASN A 30 -13.37 10.70 14.41
N LEU A 31 -13.29 10.70 13.08
CA LEU A 31 -14.36 11.23 12.21
C LEU A 31 -15.64 10.39 12.32
N LYS A 32 -15.52 9.06 12.41
CA LYS A 32 -16.67 8.17 12.65
C LYS A 32 -17.27 8.39 14.03
N PHE A 33 -16.44 8.59 15.04
CA PHE A 33 -16.87 8.89 16.41
C PHE A 33 -17.67 10.20 16.45
N LYS A 34 -17.11 11.29 15.88
CA LYS A 34 -17.80 12.58 15.73
C LYS A 34 -19.15 12.44 15.03
N LYS A 35 -19.21 11.62 13.97
CA LYS A 35 -20.45 11.32 13.26
C LYS A 35 -21.47 10.61 14.15
N ALA A 36 -21.04 9.61 14.92
CA ALA A 36 -21.92 8.87 15.82
C ALA A 36 -22.47 9.77 16.95
N THR A 37 -21.64 10.65 17.50
CA THR A 37 -22.02 11.61 18.54
C THR A 37 -22.76 12.84 17.99
N ARG A 38 -23.08 12.89 16.69
CA ARG A 38 -23.72 14.04 16.00
C ARG A 38 -22.98 15.38 16.21
N GLN A 39 -21.67 15.33 16.39
CA GLN A 39 -20.82 16.52 16.47
C GLN A 39 -20.63 17.12 15.06
N PRO A 40 -20.32 18.42 14.93
CA PRO A 40 -20.03 19.01 13.63
C PRO A 40 -18.73 18.44 13.05
N PHE A 41 -18.78 17.94 11.81
CA PHE A 41 -17.62 17.46 11.04
C PHE A 41 -17.90 17.61 9.53
N LYS A 42 -16.84 17.57 8.70
CA LYS A 42 -17.00 17.60 7.24
C LYS A 42 -17.12 16.18 6.71
N SER A 43 -18.22 15.86 6.03
CA SER A 43 -18.47 14.53 5.47
C SER A 43 -17.42 14.10 4.43
N SER A 44 -16.84 15.06 3.72
CA SER A 44 -15.79 14.83 2.72
C SER A 44 -14.49 14.29 3.33
N GLU A 45 -14.15 14.62 4.58
CA GLU A 45 -12.94 14.16 5.26
C GLU A 45 -12.91 12.63 5.41
N ILE A 46 -14.07 12.01 5.64
CA ILE A 46 -14.19 10.54 5.70
C ILE A 46 -13.83 9.92 4.35
N LYS A 47 -14.29 10.53 3.24
CA LYS A 47 -13.97 10.06 1.88
C LYS A 47 -12.47 10.19 1.63
N PHE A 48 -11.87 11.32 1.99
CA PHE A 48 -10.43 11.56 1.81
C PHE A 48 -9.57 10.59 2.61
N ALA A 49 -9.88 10.38 3.91
CA ALA A 49 -9.14 9.45 4.76
C ALA A 49 -9.20 8.02 4.21
N LYS A 50 -10.37 7.56 3.74
CA LYS A 50 -10.53 6.25 3.10
C LYS A 50 -9.69 6.12 1.84
N CYS A 51 -9.75 7.11 0.95
CA CYS A 51 -8.95 7.12 -0.28
C CYS A 51 -7.45 7.12 0.03
N ARG A 52 -7.01 7.90 1.02
CA ARG A 52 -5.61 7.96 1.44
C ARG A 52 -5.11 6.60 1.95
N ILE A 53 -5.87 5.92 2.80
CA ILE A 53 -5.55 4.57 3.27
C ILE A 53 -5.44 3.60 2.10
N ALA A 54 -6.39 3.64 1.16
CA ALA A 54 -6.36 2.76 -0.01
C ALA A 54 -5.10 2.99 -0.85
N GLN A 55 -4.74 4.25 -1.13
CA GLN A 55 -3.52 4.59 -1.87
C GLN A 55 -2.25 4.08 -1.19
N LEU A 56 -2.13 4.29 0.13
CA LEU A 56 -0.97 3.81 0.92
C LEU A 56 -0.86 2.28 0.86
N LYS A 57 -1.98 1.56 1.04
CA LYS A 57 -2.02 0.09 0.95
C LYS A 57 -1.66 -0.39 -0.46
N THR A 58 -2.16 0.26 -1.51
CA THR A 58 -1.82 -0.06 -2.90
C THR A 58 -0.32 0.03 -3.16
N VAL A 59 0.36 1.08 -2.66
CA VAL A 59 1.81 1.21 -2.83
C VAL A 59 2.57 0.06 -2.17
N LEU A 60 2.18 -0.34 -0.95
CA LEU A 60 2.78 -1.50 -0.29
C LEU A 60 2.55 -2.79 -1.06
N THR A 61 1.32 -3.03 -1.55
CA THR A 61 1.00 -4.22 -2.35
C THR A 61 1.83 -4.26 -3.63
N LEU A 62 2.00 -3.12 -4.32
CA LEU A 62 2.85 -3.04 -5.52
C LEU A 62 4.32 -3.37 -5.21
N ARG A 63 4.85 -2.87 -4.09
CA ARG A 63 6.23 -3.17 -3.64
C ARG A 63 6.40 -4.67 -3.32
N LEU A 64 5.45 -5.27 -2.62
CA LEU A 64 5.47 -6.71 -2.32
C LEU A 64 5.40 -7.56 -3.60
N LYS A 65 4.48 -7.24 -4.52
CA LYS A 65 4.38 -7.95 -5.79
C LYS A 65 5.66 -7.86 -6.62
N ALA A 66 6.32 -6.71 -6.65
CA ALA A 66 7.59 -6.55 -7.33
C ALA A 66 8.70 -7.42 -6.72
N LEU A 67 8.73 -7.54 -5.39
CA LEU A 67 9.67 -8.40 -4.67
C LEU A 67 9.38 -9.88 -4.97
N GLU A 68 8.12 -10.31 -4.91
CA GLU A 68 7.69 -11.67 -5.26
C GLU A 68 8.09 -12.03 -6.69
N GLN A 69 7.85 -11.14 -7.65
CA GLN A 69 8.22 -11.32 -9.05
C GLN A 69 9.73 -11.55 -9.21
N SER A 70 10.56 -10.73 -8.55
CA SER A 70 12.03 -10.88 -8.63
C SER A 70 12.52 -12.22 -8.07
N ASN A 71 11.88 -12.72 -7.00
CA ASN A 71 12.21 -14.02 -6.43
C ASN A 71 11.76 -15.16 -7.33
N THR A 72 10.56 -15.09 -7.93
CA THR A 72 10.10 -16.11 -8.88
C THR A 72 11.02 -16.18 -10.09
N ASP A 73 11.45 -15.03 -10.61
CA ASP A 73 12.34 -14.95 -11.77
C ASP A 73 13.73 -15.52 -11.45
N ALA A 74 14.24 -15.30 -10.23
CA ALA A 74 15.50 -15.92 -9.79
C ALA A 74 15.39 -17.46 -9.71
N VAL A 75 14.29 -17.98 -9.16
CA VAL A 75 14.06 -19.42 -9.02
C VAL A 75 13.88 -20.08 -10.38
N THR A 76 13.12 -19.49 -11.30
CA THR A 76 12.93 -20.02 -12.66
C THR A 76 14.26 -20.10 -13.40
N ASN A 77 15.11 -19.07 -13.30
CA ASN A 77 16.44 -19.05 -13.89
C ASN A 77 17.36 -20.16 -13.33
N LEU A 78 17.31 -20.42 -12.02
CA LEU A 78 18.08 -21.49 -11.38
C LEU A 78 17.63 -22.87 -11.85
N ILE A 79 16.32 -23.10 -11.93
CA ILE A 79 15.74 -24.35 -12.42
C ILE A 79 16.14 -24.57 -13.88
N GLN A 80 16.02 -23.55 -14.73
CA GLN A 80 16.41 -23.63 -16.14
C GLN A 80 17.90 -23.97 -16.30
N LYS A 81 18.78 -23.34 -15.49
CA LYS A 81 20.21 -23.65 -15.47
C LYS A 81 20.48 -25.10 -15.04
N GLN A 82 19.80 -25.59 -14.01
CA GLN A 82 19.95 -26.96 -13.54
C GLN A 82 19.48 -27.99 -14.57
N ASN A 83 18.36 -27.74 -15.24
CA ASN A 83 17.83 -28.60 -16.30
C ASN A 83 18.81 -28.69 -17.49
N TYR A 84 19.40 -27.56 -17.90
CA TYR A 84 20.44 -27.55 -18.92
C TYR A 84 21.66 -28.39 -18.53
N LEU A 85 22.14 -28.27 -17.28
CA LEU A 85 23.30 -29.03 -16.79
C LEU A 85 23.03 -30.53 -16.65
N THR A 86 21.79 -30.93 -16.39
CA THR A 86 21.41 -32.33 -16.19
C THR A 86 20.93 -33.03 -17.46
N GLY A 87 20.88 -32.33 -18.60
CA GLY A 87 20.39 -32.86 -19.87
C GLY A 87 18.91 -33.25 -19.84
N LYS A 88 18.17 -32.83 -18.80
CA LYS A 88 16.71 -32.92 -18.74
C LYS A 88 16.14 -31.75 -19.55
N PHE A 89 15.93 -31.99 -20.83
CA PHE A 89 15.16 -31.09 -21.71
C PHE A 89 13.66 -31.41 -21.62
#